data_AF-A0A8J7MLK1-F1
#
_entry.id   AF-A0A8J7MLK1-F1
#
_cell.length_a   1.000
_cell.length_b   1.000
_cell.length_c   1.000
_cell.angle_alpha   90.00
_cell.angle_beta   90.00
_cell.angle_gamma   90.00
#
_symmetry.space_group_name_H-M   'P 1'
#
loop_
_entity.id
_entity.type
_entity.pdbx_description
1 polymer ?
#
loop_
_entity_poly.entity_id
_entity_poly.type
_entity_poly.pdbx_seq_one_letter_code
_entity_poly.pdbx_strand_id
1 'polypeptide(L)'
;MEKRKIDIPQRLTQNMLTPQEECLEIPQKKSKLFIGIPKENSFQENRVALSPAAVKTLINAGHKVVVEEDAGSESGFLDFEYSEAGAEIAYSSEQVFKAHVIIKVAPPSLEEIDLCHPGQIIISPIHLPSLSEEYIYRLKKKRVTALAMEYMKDQSGIFPFVRIMSEMAGISAIADINNRMNEQMQNTVYRNNGMTGVLEHFDGRGDSSLGAG
;
A
#
# COMPACT_ATOMS: atom_id res chain seq x y z
N MET A 1 81.24 13.61 4.88
CA MET A 1 79.93 13.55 5.57
C MET A 1 78.94 12.87 4.67
N GLU A 2 78.55 11.66 5.03
CA GLU A 2 77.82 10.68 4.23
C GLU A 2 76.32 11.01 4.19
N LYS A 3 75.73 11.08 2.99
CA LYS A 3 74.29 11.32 2.82
C LYS A 3 73.53 10.05 3.23
N ARG A 4 72.83 10.07 4.37
CA ARG A 4 71.86 9.01 4.71
C ARG A 4 70.75 8.99 3.66
N LYS A 5 70.77 8.00 2.78
CA LYS A 5 69.61 7.63 1.95
C LYS A 5 68.56 7.01 2.87
N ILE A 6 67.40 7.62 2.94
CA ILE A 6 66.22 7.04 3.59
C ILE A 6 65.63 6.07 2.55
N ASP A 7 65.72 4.77 2.80
CA ASP A 7 65.08 3.77 1.94
C ASP A 7 63.57 3.82 2.14
N ILE A 8 62.87 4.42 1.19
CA ILE A 8 61.42 4.44 1.15
C ILE A 8 60.98 3.01 0.79
N PRO A 9 60.23 2.30 1.66
CA PRO A 9 59.81 0.94 1.37
C PRO A 9 58.94 0.92 0.11
N GLN A 10 59.26 0.03 -0.84
CA GLN A 10 58.63 -0.05 -2.16
C GLN A 10 57.09 -0.14 -2.13
N ARG A 11 56.50 -0.59 -1.01
CA ARG A 11 55.04 -0.62 -0.81
C ARG A 11 54.39 0.76 -0.80
N LEU A 12 55.12 1.81 -0.41
CA LEU A 12 54.64 3.20 -0.51
C LEU A 12 54.71 3.73 -1.95
N THR A 13 55.60 3.19 -2.78
CA THR A 13 55.82 3.67 -4.16
C THR A 13 55.04 2.87 -5.21
N GLN A 14 54.70 1.60 -4.92
CA GLN A 14 54.08 0.68 -5.89
C GLN A 14 52.65 1.04 -6.30
N ASN A 15 51.90 1.81 -5.49
CA ASN A 15 50.50 2.16 -5.78
C ASN A 15 50.22 3.68 -5.86
N MET A 16 51.24 4.53 -5.73
CA MET A 16 51.08 6.00 -5.75
C MET A 16 51.19 6.62 -7.17
N LEU A 17 51.61 5.84 -8.17
CA LEU A 17 51.83 6.31 -9.54
C LEU A 17 50.83 5.75 -10.56
N THR A 18 49.88 4.94 -10.09
CA THR A 18 48.77 4.47 -10.92
C THR A 18 47.65 5.50 -10.80
N PRO A 19 47.25 6.19 -11.89
CA PRO A 19 46.04 7.01 -11.84
C PRO A 19 44.88 6.07 -11.47
N GLN A 20 44.21 6.34 -10.34
CA GLN A 20 42.96 5.68 -10.06
C GLN A 20 41.91 6.26 -11.00
N GLU A 21 41.10 5.40 -11.59
CA GLU A 21 39.92 5.85 -12.33
C GLU A 21 38.99 6.55 -11.33
N GLU A 22 38.95 7.87 -11.39
CA GLU A 22 37.92 8.64 -10.69
C GLU A 22 36.60 8.32 -11.39
N CYS A 23 35.72 7.59 -10.71
CA CYS A 23 34.35 7.40 -11.19
C CYS A 23 33.73 8.79 -11.33
N LEU A 24 33.56 9.26 -12.57
CA LEU A 24 32.81 10.46 -12.87
C LEU A 24 31.45 10.31 -12.18
N GLU A 25 31.17 11.17 -11.20
CA GLU A 25 29.91 11.13 -10.46
C GLU A 25 28.81 11.34 -11.50
N ILE A 26 28.13 10.27 -11.90
CA ILE A 26 27.02 10.38 -12.83
C ILE A 26 26.00 11.21 -12.07
N PRO A 27 25.69 12.45 -12.49
CA PRO A 27 24.69 13.22 -11.80
C PRO A 27 23.42 12.39 -11.86
N GLN A 28 22.95 11.92 -10.70
CA GLN A 28 21.68 11.21 -10.60
C GLN A 28 20.64 12.15 -11.19
N LYS A 29 20.21 11.87 -12.41
CA LYS A 29 19.27 12.71 -13.14
C LYS A 29 18.03 12.75 -12.27
N LYS A 30 17.76 13.88 -11.61
CA LYS A 30 16.53 14.08 -10.83
C LYS A 30 15.35 13.91 -11.78
N SER A 31 14.86 12.68 -11.89
CA SER A 31 13.73 12.35 -12.72
C SER A 31 12.48 12.74 -11.97
N LYS A 32 11.71 13.67 -12.55
CA LYS A 32 10.38 13.99 -12.06
C LYS A 32 9.47 12.79 -12.31
N LEU A 33 9.22 12.00 -11.26
CA LEU A 33 8.24 10.92 -11.29
C LEU A 33 6.82 11.47 -11.26
N PHE A 34 5.92 10.78 -11.96
CA PHE A 34 4.48 10.99 -11.84
C PHE A 34 3.88 9.76 -11.17
N ILE A 35 3.33 9.93 -9.99
CA ILE A 35 2.88 8.88 -9.08
C ILE A 35 1.37 8.99 -8.93
N GLY A 36 0.67 7.85 -9.06
CA GLY A 36 -0.77 7.74 -8.91
C GLY A 36 -1.15 6.89 -7.70
N ILE A 37 -2.15 7.35 -6.96
CA ILE A 37 -2.73 6.68 -5.79
C ILE A 37 -4.23 6.47 -6.06
N PRO A 38 -4.62 5.29 -6.56
CA PRO A 38 -6.03 5.01 -6.83
C PRO A 38 -6.77 4.72 -5.53
N LYS A 39 -8.09 4.85 -5.57
CA LYS A 39 -8.97 4.41 -4.48
C LYS A 39 -8.95 2.88 -4.40
N GLU A 40 -8.90 2.33 -3.19
CA GLU A 40 -8.94 0.89 -3.01
C GLU A 40 -10.35 0.35 -3.25
N ASN A 41 -10.42 -0.75 -4.01
CA ASN A 41 -11.67 -1.44 -4.38
C ASN A 41 -11.78 -2.83 -3.74
N SER A 42 -10.78 -3.22 -2.93
CA SER A 42 -10.73 -4.53 -2.30
C SER A 42 -11.66 -4.61 -1.10
N PHE A 43 -12.30 -5.77 -0.94
CA PHE A 43 -13.26 -6.00 0.14
C PHE A 43 -12.61 -5.78 1.52
N GLN A 44 -13.21 -4.89 2.33
CA GLN A 44 -12.72 -4.51 3.67
C GLN A 44 -11.32 -3.87 3.71
N GLU A 45 -10.84 -3.32 2.59
CA GLU A 45 -9.61 -2.53 2.56
C GLU A 45 -9.94 -1.05 2.81
N ASN A 46 -9.63 -0.57 4.01
CA ASN A 46 -9.89 0.82 4.42
C ASN A 46 -8.62 1.68 4.38
N ARG A 47 -7.45 1.09 4.06
CA ARG A 47 -6.16 1.80 4.03
C ARG A 47 -5.97 2.52 2.70
N VAL A 48 -5.15 3.56 2.74
CA VAL A 48 -4.64 4.27 1.56
C VAL A 48 -3.11 4.12 1.47
N ALA A 49 -2.58 4.07 0.25
CA ALA A 49 -1.17 3.74 0.03
C ALA A 49 -0.18 4.77 0.58
N LEU A 50 -0.53 6.06 0.56
CA LEU A 50 0.28 7.14 1.12
C LEU A 50 -0.60 8.13 1.87
N SER A 51 -0.14 8.58 3.03
CA SER A 51 -0.78 9.67 3.78
C SER A 51 -0.47 11.04 3.14
N PRO A 52 -1.27 12.09 3.44
CA PRO A 52 -0.99 13.45 2.97
C PRO A 52 0.42 13.95 3.32
N ALA A 53 0.95 13.54 4.48
CA ALA A 53 2.32 13.86 4.88
C ALA A 53 3.38 13.22 3.96
N ALA A 54 3.21 11.95 3.59
CA ALA A 54 4.12 11.27 2.66
C ALA A 54 4.03 11.87 1.25
N VAL A 55 2.82 12.21 0.81
CA VAL A 55 2.56 12.92 -0.46
C VAL A 55 3.29 14.27 -0.49
N LYS A 56 3.21 15.06 0.57
CA LYS A 56 3.92 16.33 0.70
C LYS A 56 5.44 16.15 0.56
N THR A 57 6.01 15.10 1.15
CA THR A 57 7.44 14.79 1.01
C THR A 57 7.82 14.48 -0.44
N LEU A 58 7.01 13.71 -1.17
CA LEU A 58 7.23 13.40 -2.58
C LEU A 58 7.17 14.66 -3.46
N ILE A 59 6.20 15.54 -3.20
CA ILE A 59 6.03 16.80 -3.93
C ILE A 59 7.21 17.74 -3.65
N ASN A 60 7.64 17.85 -2.39
CA ASN A 60 8.82 18.62 -2.01
C ASN A 60 10.11 18.09 -2.65
N ALA A 61 10.19 16.78 -2.92
CA ALA A 61 11.28 16.19 -3.68
C ALA A 61 11.22 16.49 -5.20
N GLY A 62 10.14 17.13 -5.67
CA GLY A 62 9.93 17.55 -7.05
C GLY A 62 9.10 16.58 -7.90
N HIS A 63 8.48 15.57 -7.28
CA HIS A 63 7.60 14.62 -7.96
C HIS A 63 6.18 15.18 -8.11
N LYS A 64 5.44 14.63 -9.08
CA LYS A 64 4.02 14.91 -9.25
C LYS A 64 3.23 13.75 -8.67
N VAL A 65 2.22 14.04 -7.84
CA VAL A 65 1.35 13.03 -7.25
C VAL A 65 -0.09 13.32 -7.66
N VAL A 66 -0.81 12.29 -8.11
CA VAL A 66 -2.26 12.33 -8.36
C VAL A 66 -2.93 11.32 -7.43
N VAL A 67 -4.04 11.70 -6.81
CA VAL A 67 -4.82 10.89 -5.88
C VAL A 67 -6.25 10.83 -6.37
N GLU A 68 -6.86 9.64 -6.35
CA GLU A 68 -8.29 9.50 -6.67
C GLU A 68 -9.15 10.16 -5.59
N GLU A 69 -10.25 10.76 -6.02
CA GLU A 69 -11.29 11.25 -5.12
C GLU A 69 -11.74 10.15 -4.15
N ASP A 70 -11.89 10.49 -2.88
CA ASP A 70 -12.24 9.59 -1.79
C ASP A 70 -11.26 8.41 -1.55
N ALA A 71 -10.04 8.45 -2.08
CA ALA A 71 -9.06 7.38 -1.84
C ALA A 71 -8.66 7.27 -0.35
N GLY A 72 -8.67 8.40 0.37
CA GLY A 72 -8.28 8.47 1.78
C GLY A 72 -9.44 8.46 2.78
N SER A 73 -10.69 8.55 2.32
CA SER A 73 -11.84 8.81 3.19
C SER A 73 -12.02 7.74 4.28
N GLU A 74 -11.86 6.46 3.94
CA GLU A 74 -11.93 5.34 4.89
C GLU A 74 -10.72 5.27 5.86
N SER A 75 -9.62 5.91 5.49
CA SER A 75 -8.43 6.08 6.34
C SER A 75 -8.47 7.35 7.20
N GLY A 76 -9.54 8.15 7.11
CA GLY A 76 -9.67 9.42 7.82
C GLY A 76 -8.86 10.58 7.22
N PHE A 77 -8.47 10.48 5.94
CA PHE A 77 -7.81 11.57 5.20
C PHE A 77 -8.75 12.13 4.15
N LEU A 78 -9.08 13.41 4.25
CA LEU A 78 -9.95 14.10 3.30
C LEU A 78 -9.18 14.50 2.03
N ASP A 79 -9.86 14.57 0.89
CA ASP A 79 -9.27 15.01 -0.38
C ASP A 79 -8.67 16.42 -0.31
N PHE A 80 -9.25 17.28 0.54
CA PHE A 80 -8.70 18.61 0.81
C PHE A 80 -7.29 18.54 1.41
N GLU A 81 -7.00 17.57 2.30
CA GLU A 81 -5.68 17.42 2.91
C GLU A 81 -4.63 16.98 1.88
N TYR A 82 -5.00 16.15 0.90
CA TYR A 82 -4.14 15.80 -0.22
C TYR A 82 -3.89 16.99 -1.15
N SER A 83 -4.92 17.78 -1.43
CA SER A 83 -4.82 19.01 -2.22
C SER A 83 -3.91 20.04 -1.54
N GLU A 84 -4.04 20.25 -0.23
CA GLU A 84 -3.15 21.12 0.56
C GLU A 84 -1.70 20.61 0.61
N ALA A 85 -1.51 19.28 0.59
CA ALA A 85 -0.18 18.68 0.43
C ALA A 85 0.42 18.92 -0.96
N GLY A 86 -0.38 19.36 -1.94
CA GLY A 86 0.00 19.71 -3.31
C GLY A 86 -0.27 18.62 -4.34
N ALA A 87 -1.05 17.58 -3.99
CA ALA A 87 -1.44 16.56 -4.95
C ALA A 87 -2.59 17.04 -5.85
N GLU A 88 -2.63 16.48 -7.06
CA GLU A 88 -3.77 16.66 -7.95
C GLU A 88 -4.85 15.63 -7.59
N ILE A 89 -6.09 16.07 -7.40
CA ILE A 89 -7.23 15.17 -7.18
C ILE A 89 -7.81 14.76 -8.54
N ALA A 90 -7.96 13.46 -8.75
CA ALA A 90 -8.52 12.86 -9.95
C ALA A 90 -9.91 12.29 -9.67
N TYR A 91 -10.86 12.59 -10.54
CA TYR A 91 -12.26 12.17 -10.41
C TYR A 91 -12.57 10.83 -11.08
N SER A 92 -11.54 10.16 -11.61
CA SER A 92 -11.68 8.81 -12.15
C SER A 92 -10.39 8.02 -12.01
N SER A 93 -10.52 6.71 -11.78
CA SER A 93 -9.37 5.81 -11.73
C SER A 93 -8.56 5.87 -13.03
N GLU A 94 -9.20 6.02 -14.18
CA GLU A 94 -8.52 6.20 -15.48
C GLU A 94 -7.53 7.39 -15.50
N GLN A 95 -7.83 8.49 -14.79
CA GLN A 95 -6.92 9.62 -14.69
C GLN A 95 -5.70 9.30 -13.84
N VAL A 96 -5.89 8.55 -12.75
CA VAL A 96 -4.81 8.11 -11.86
C VAL A 96 -3.88 7.12 -12.57
N PHE A 97 -4.46 6.17 -13.32
CA PHE A 97 -3.71 5.17 -14.08
C PHE A 97 -2.93 5.73 -15.28
N LYS A 98 -2.99 7.05 -15.55
CA LYS A 98 -2.05 7.74 -16.46
C LYS A 98 -0.67 8.01 -15.83
N ALA A 99 -0.52 7.79 -14.53
CA ALA A 99 0.75 7.99 -13.83
C ALA A 99 1.79 6.93 -14.17
N HIS A 100 3.08 7.28 -14.19
CA HIS A 100 4.16 6.34 -14.50
C HIS A 100 4.31 5.26 -13.42
N VAL A 101 4.03 5.60 -12.18
CA VAL A 101 4.11 4.71 -11.01
C VAL A 101 2.76 4.71 -10.32
N ILE A 102 2.20 3.53 -10.08
CA ILE A 102 0.97 3.33 -9.30
C ILE A 102 1.36 2.66 -7.98
N ILE A 103 0.85 3.18 -6.87
CA ILE A 103 1.10 2.62 -5.54
C ILE A 103 -0.25 2.23 -4.94
N LYS A 104 -0.39 0.95 -4.57
CA LYS A 104 -1.61 0.38 -3.99
C LYS A 104 -1.30 -0.43 -2.74
N VAL A 105 -2.30 -0.54 -1.88
CA VAL A 105 -2.31 -1.38 -0.69
C VAL A 105 -2.74 -2.80 -1.02
N ALA A 106 -3.73 -2.96 -1.91
CA ALA A 106 -4.18 -4.26 -2.37
C ALA A 106 -3.58 -4.64 -3.74
N PRO A 107 -3.53 -5.94 -4.09
CA PRO A 107 -3.19 -6.35 -5.44
C PRO A 107 -4.16 -5.71 -6.45
N PRO A 108 -3.68 -5.18 -7.60
CA PRO A 108 -4.56 -4.57 -8.59
C PRO A 108 -5.51 -5.61 -9.16
N SER A 109 -6.76 -5.22 -9.40
CA SER A 109 -7.77 -6.06 -10.05
C SER A 109 -7.47 -6.26 -11.55
N LEU A 110 -8.14 -7.22 -12.18
CA LEU A 110 -8.00 -7.43 -13.63
C LEU A 110 -8.45 -6.20 -14.44
N GLU A 111 -9.46 -5.49 -13.96
CA GLU A 111 -9.97 -4.25 -14.57
C GLU A 111 -8.96 -3.11 -14.44
N GLU A 112 -8.31 -2.97 -13.28
CA GLU A 112 -7.23 -2.00 -13.08
C GLU A 112 -6.01 -2.29 -13.96
N ILE A 113 -5.65 -3.56 -14.15
CA ILE A 113 -4.58 -3.97 -15.06
C ILE A 113 -4.92 -3.59 -16.52
N ASP A 114 -6.20 -3.59 -16.89
CA ASP A 114 -6.64 -3.15 -18.21
C ASP A 114 -6.50 -1.64 -18.42
N LEU A 115 -6.56 -0.85 -17.34
CA LEU A 115 -6.30 0.60 -17.38
C LEU A 115 -4.80 0.92 -17.52
N CYS A 116 -3.92 -0.03 -17.19
CA CYS A 116 -2.49 0.19 -17.26
C CYS A 116 -1.98 0.39 -18.70
N HIS A 117 -0.89 1.16 -18.79
CA HIS A 117 -0.18 1.43 -20.03
C HIS A 117 1.21 0.76 -20.07
N PRO A 118 1.80 0.57 -21.27
CA PRO A 118 3.13 -0.01 -21.41
C PRO A 118 4.21 0.76 -20.66
N GLY A 119 5.08 0.03 -19.94
CA GLY A 119 6.19 0.60 -19.18
C GLY A 119 5.80 1.21 -17.84
N GLN A 120 4.54 1.09 -17.43
CA GLN A 120 4.07 1.54 -16.11
C GLN A 120 4.60 0.62 -15.00
N ILE A 121 4.93 1.21 -13.86
CA ILE A 121 5.37 0.50 -12.67
C ILE A 121 4.21 0.44 -11.67
N ILE A 122 3.91 -0.74 -11.14
CA ILE A 122 2.93 -0.89 -10.06
C ILE A 122 3.66 -1.42 -8.83
N ILE A 123 3.45 -0.77 -7.69
CA ILE A 123 3.96 -1.17 -6.39
C ILE A 123 2.76 -1.57 -5.54
N SER A 124 2.62 -2.86 -5.27
CA SER A 124 1.56 -3.40 -4.44
C SER A 124 1.97 -4.75 -3.86
N PRO A 125 1.28 -5.26 -2.84
CA PRO A 125 1.32 -6.69 -2.53
C PRO A 125 0.85 -7.49 -3.75
N ILE A 126 1.55 -8.57 -4.05
CA ILE A 126 1.19 -9.50 -5.14
C ILE A 126 1.43 -10.90 -4.61
N HIS A 127 0.35 -11.55 -4.21
CA HIS A 127 0.36 -12.92 -3.69
C HIS A 127 0.66 -13.92 -4.81
N LEU A 128 1.94 -14.11 -5.12
CA LEU A 128 2.41 -15.00 -6.20
C LEU A 128 1.75 -16.39 -6.20
N PRO A 129 1.54 -17.06 -5.05
CA PRO A 129 0.92 -18.38 -5.02
C PRO A 129 -0.55 -18.41 -5.45
N SER A 130 -1.26 -17.28 -5.34
CA SER A 130 -2.70 -17.16 -5.62
C SER A 130 -2.98 -16.49 -6.98
N LEU A 131 -1.94 -16.25 -7.78
CA LEU A 131 -2.06 -15.62 -9.10
C LEU A 131 -2.72 -16.58 -10.11
N SER A 132 -3.70 -16.06 -10.84
CA SER A 132 -4.26 -16.77 -11.99
C SER A 132 -3.36 -16.61 -13.23
N GLU A 133 -3.42 -17.58 -14.14
CA GLU A 133 -2.72 -17.50 -15.43
C GLU A 133 -3.14 -16.25 -16.22
N GLU A 134 -4.43 -15.90 -16.16
CA GLU A 134 -4.98 -14.71 -16.79
C GLU A 134 -4.32 -13.43 -16.27
N TYR A 135 -4.13 -13.31 -14.96
CA TYR A 135 -3.51 -12.16 -14.33
C TYR A 135 -2.08 -11.93 -14.85
N ILE A 136 -1.27 -12.99 -14.85
CA ILE A 136 0.12 -12.95 -15.34
C ILE A 136 0.12 -12.61 -16.84
N TYR A 137 -0.79 -13.22 -17.61
CA TYR A 137 -0.91 -12.94 -19.04
C TYR A 137 -1.26 -11.47 -19.32
N ARG A 138 -2.20 -10.87 -18.58
CA ARG A 138 -2.58 -9.46 -18.77
C ARG A 138 -1.46 -8.50 -18.40
N LEU A 139 -0.78 -8.72 -17.26
CA LEU A 139 0.41 -7.93 -16.89
C LEU A 139 1.49 -8.01 -17.97
N LYS A 140 1.77 -9.21 -18.48
CA LYS A 140 2.74 -9.44 -19.56
C LYS A 140 2.32 -8.73 -20.85
N LYS A 141 1.04 -8.88 -21.26
CA LYS A 141 0.48 -8.25 -22.46
C LYS A 141 0.61 -6.72 -22.40
N LYS A 142 0.36 -6.14 -21.22
CA LYS A 142 0.47 -4.71 -20.97
C LYS A 142 1.90 -4.22 -20.78
N ARG A 143 2.89 -5.11 -20.62
CA ARG A 143 4.29 -4.75 -20.30
C ARG A 143 4.41 -3.88 -19.07
N VAL A 144 3.65 -4.24 -18.03
CA VAL A 144 3.68 -3.58 -16.72
C VAL A 144 4.79 -4.21 -15.88
N THR A 145 5.56 -3.36 -15.21
CA THR A 145 6.55 -3.78 -14.23
C THR A 145 5.89 -3.81 -12.86
N ALA A 146 5.52 -5.00 -12.38
CA ALA A 146 4.87 -5.18 -11.10
C ALA A 146 5.90 -5.51 -10.00
N LEU A 147 6.01 -4.65 -9.00
CA LEU A 147 6.90 -4.79 -7.85
C LEU A 147 6.12 -5.34 -6.67
N ALA A 148 6.30 -6.63 -6.39
CA ALA A 148 5.65 -7.34 -5.31
C ALA A 148 6.25 -6.95 -3.95
N MET A 149 5.54 -6.11 -3.21
CA MET A 149 6.00 -5.53 -1.94
C MET A 149 6.34 -6.60 -0.88
N GLU A 150 5.58 -7.70 -0.84
CA GLU A 150 5.78 -8.79 0.11
C GLU A 150 7.09 -9.58 -0.10
N TYR A 151 7.65 -9.54 -1.31
CA TYR A 151 8.91 -10.20 -1.65
C TYR A 151 10.13 -9.28 -1.58
N MET A 152 9.93 -8.01 -1.17
CA MET A 152 11.05 -7.11 -0.90
C MET A 152 11.79 -7.55 0.36
N LYS A 153 13.11 -7.71 0.24
CA LYS A 153 13.99 -8.09 1.34
C LYS A 153 14.88 -6.94 1.77
N ASP A 154 15.17 -6.87 3.06
CA ASP A 154 16.22 -6.02 3.57
C ASP A 154 17.62 -6.67 3.38
N GLN A 155 18.67 -5.97 3.81
CA GLN A 155 20.05 -6.48 3.76
C GLN A 155 20.27 -7.73 4.64
N SER A 156 19.39 -7.94 5.63
CA SER A 156 19.41 -9.08 6.54
C SER A 156 18.66 -10.30 6.00
N GLY A 157 18.02 -10.19 4.82
CA GLY A 157 17.20 -11.24 4.22
C GLY A 157 15.78 -11.38 4.79
N ILE A 158 15.35 -10.44 5.62
CA ILE A 158 14.01 -10.38 6.23
C ILE A 158 13.04 -9.72 5.24
N PHE A 159 11.77 -10.14 5.28
CA PHE A 159 10.67 -9.50 4.56
C PHE A 159 9.97 -8.48 5.48
N PRO A 160 10.39 -7.20 5.51
CA PRO A 160 9.90 -6.22 6.49
C PRO A 160 8.39 -6.01 6.40
N PHE A 161 7.82 -5.95 5.20
CA PHE A 161 6.38 -5.76 5.01
C PHE A 161 5.56 -6.94 5.56
N VAL A 162 5.99 -8.17 5.28
CA VAL A 162 5.35 -9.38 5.80
C VAL A 162 5.44 -9.44 7.33
N ARG A 163 6.58 -9.04 7.89
CA ARG A 163 6.78 -8.98 9.34
C ARG A 163 5.83 -7.98 10.01
N ILE A 164 5.72 -6.77 9.48
CA ILE A 164 4.80 -5.74 9.99
C ILE A 164 3.34 -6.22 9.92
N MET A 165 2.94 -6.82 8.80
CA MET A 165 1.59 -7.38 8.66
C MET A 165 1.32 -8.51 9.66
N SER A 166 2.32 -9.37 9.92
CA SER A 166 2.20 -10.45 10.91
C SER A 166 2.04 -9.91 12.34
N GLU A 167 2.77 -8.85 12.69
CA GLU A 167 2.66 -8.18 13.99
C GLU A 167 1.27 -7.55 14.18
N MET A 168 0.76 -6.83 13.16
CA MET A 168 -0.58 -6.27 13.19
C MET A 168 -1.65 -7.35 13.35
N ALA A 169 -1.57 -8.43 12.57
CA ALA A 169 -2.50 -9.55 12.66
C ALA A 169 -2.50 -10.21 14.04
N GLY A 170 -1.32 -10.36 14.67
CA GLY A 170 -1.21 -10.91 16.01
C GLY A 170 -1.91 -10.06 17.08
N ILE A 171 -1.80 -8.73 17.00
CA ILE A 171 -2.48 -7.81 17.92
C ILE A 171 -3.99 -7.82 17.68
N SER A 172 -4.42 -7.75 16.42
CA SER A 172 -5.85 -7.80 16.05
C SER A 172 -6.51 -9.11 16.48
N ALA A 173 -5.82 -10.25 16.37
CA ALA A 173 -6.36 -11.54 16.79
C ALA A 173 -6.76 -11.55 18.28
N ILE A 174 -5.98 -10.89 19.15
CA ILE A 174 -6.31 -10.79 20.59
C ILE A 174 -7.58 -9.96 20.78
N ALA A 175 -7.71 -8.83 20.08
CA ALA A 175 -8.88 -7.97 20.15
C ALA A 175 -10.14 -8.68 19.63
N ASP A 176 -10.02 -9.40 18.50
CA ASP A 176 -11.12 -10.16 17.90
C ASP A 176 -11.60 -11.29 18.80
N ILE A 177 -10.67 -12.02 19.45
CA ILE A 177 -10.99 -13.05 20.43
C ILE A 177 -11.78 -12.43 21.58
N ASN A 178 -11.33 -11.31 22.14
CA ASN A 178 -12.02 -10.63 23.24
C ASN A 178 -13.45 -10.21 22.85
N ASN A 179 -13.62 -9.63 21.65
CA ASN A 179 -14.94 -9.23 21.16
C ASN A 179 -15.86 -10.44 20.99
N ARG A 180 -15.38 -11.51 20.35
CA ARG A 180 -16.15 -12.75 20.19
C ARG A 180 -16.50 -13.42 21.53
N MET A 181 -15.58 -13.40 22.50
CA MET A 181 -15.84 -13.91 23.85
C MET A 181 -16.90 -13.07 24.57
N ASN A 182 -16.85 -11.75 24.46
CA ASN A 182 -17.88 -10.87 25.05
C ASN A 182 -19.26 -11.10 24.42
N GLU A 183 -19.35 -11.23 23.09
CA GLU A 183 -20.59 -11.59 22.40
C GLU A 183 -21.13 -12.96 22.87
N GLN A 184 -20.26 -13.95 23.03
CA GLN A 184 -20.65 -15.27 23.55
C GLN A 184 -21.11 -15.20 25.01
N MET A 185 -20.44 -14.42 25.86
CA MET A 185 -20.86 -14.20 27.24
C MET A 185 -22.20 -13.49 27.32
N GLN A 186 -22.41 -12.43 26.54
CA GLN A 186 -23.70 -11.75 26.44
C GLN A 186 -24.79 -12.72 25.98
N ASN A 187 -24.58 -13.46 24.89
CA ASN A 187 -25.53 -14.44 24.39
C ASN A 187 -25.82 -15.57 25.41
N THR A 188 -24.83 -15.97 26.20
CA THR A 188 -24.98 -16.97 27.27
C THR A 188 -25.75 -16.39 28.45
N VAL A 189 -25.50 -15.14 28.83
CA VAL A 189 -26.24 -14.42 29.88
C VAL A 189 -27.69 -14.19 29.46
N TYR A 190 -27.96 -13.81 28.21
CA TYR A 190 -29.32 -13.67 27.67
C TYR A 190 -30.07 -15.01 27.68
N ARG A 191 -29.39 -16.11 27.32
CA ARG A 191 -29.95 -17.47 27.42
C ARG A 191 -30.22 -17.92 28.85
N ASN A 192 -29.29 -17.66 29.78
CA ASN A 192 -29.39 -18.12 31.17
C ASN A 192 -30.36 -17.29 32.02
N ASN A 193 -30.57 -16.01 31.70
CA ASN A 193 -31.52 -15.13 32.39
C ASN A 193 -32.97 -15.24 31.86
N GLY A 194 -33.26 -16.23 31.01
CA GLY A 194 -34.64 -16.54 30.61
C GLY A 194 -35.35 -15.48 29.77
N MET A 195 -34.65 -14.50 29.19
CA MET A 195 -35.23 -13.59 28.19
C MET A 195 -35.37 -14.30 26.83
N THR A 196 -36.16 -15.37 26.81
CA THR A 196 -36.68 -15.97 25.57
C THR A 196 -38.02 -15.30 25.28
N GLY A 197 -37.98 -13.99 25.05
CA GLY A 197 -39.17 -13.18 24.75
C GLY A 197 -39.27 -12.94 23.25
N VAL A 198 -39.96 -13.85 22.56
CA VAL A 198 -40.78 -13.63 21.35
C VAL A 198 -40.37 -12.40 20.50
N LEU A 199 -39.50 -12.61 19.52
CA LEU A 199 -39.56 -11.82 18.28
C LEU A 199 -40.38 -12.63 17.28
N GLU A 200 -41.70 -12.66 17.50
CA GLU A 200 -42.62 -13.07 16.45
C GLU A 200 -42.53 -12.07 15.30
N HIS A 201 -42.50 -12.62 14.09
CA HIS A 201 -42.67 -11.91 12.83
C HIS A 201 -43.89 -10.99 12.89
N PHE A 202 -43.66 -9.67 12.91
CA PHE A 202 -44.64 -8.71 12.46
C PHE A 202 -44.67 -8.73 10.93
N ASP A 203 -45.39 -9.70 10.38
CA ASP A 203 -45.83 -9.68 8.99
C ASP A 203 -47.09 -8.80 8.91
N GLY A 204 -46.95 -7.64 8.27
CA GLY A 204 -48.00 -6.65 8.18
C GLY A 204 -49.10 -7.05 7.21
N ARG A 205 -50.16 -7.71 7.71
CA ARG A 205 -51.50 -7.74 7.08
C ARG A 205 -52.59 -7.86 8.13
N GLY A 206 -53.49 -6.88 8.17
CA GLY A 206 -54.63 -6.88 9.09
C GLY A 206 -55.56 -5.71 8.82
N ASP A 207 -56.39 -5.89 7.79
CA ASP A 207 -57.44 -5.00 7.33
C ASP A 207 -58.62 -4.94 8.34
N SER A 208 -59.20 -3.74 8.46
CA SER A 208 -60.60 -3.40 8.76
C SER A 208 -61.38 -3.96 9.99
N SER A 209 -62.03 -3.02 10.67
CA SER A 209 -63.49 -2.97 10.99
C SER A 209 -64.00 -3.25 12.42
N LEU A 210 -64.90 -2.34 12.85
CA LEU A 210 -66.02 -2.46 13.82
C LEU A 210 -65.62 -2.57 15.31
N GLY A 211 -66.22 -1.88 16.29
CA GLY A 211 -67.44 -1.08 16.37
C GLY A 211 -68.06 -1.26 17.76
N ALA A 212 -68.62 -0.16 18.30
CA ALA A 212 -69.59 -0.08 19.41
C ALA A 212 -69.14 -0.37 20.86
N GLY A 213 -69.55 0.54 21.76
CA GLY A 213 -69.53 0.36 23.22
C GLY A 213 -69.28 1.66 23.96
#